data_AF-A0A0H3PIS1-F1
#
_entry.id   AF-A0A0H3PIS1-F1
#
_cell.length_a   1.000
_cell.length_b   1.000
_cell.length_c   1.000
_cell.angle_alpha   90.00
_cell.angle_beta   90.00
_cell.angle_gamma   90.00
#
_symmetry.space_group_name_H-M   'P 1'
#
loop_
_entity.id
_entity.type
_entity.pdbx_description
1 polymer ?
#
loop_
_entity_poly.entity_id
_entity_poly.type
_entity_poly.pdbx_seq_one_letter_code
_entity_poly.pdbx_strand_id
1 'polypeptide(L)' 'MAKDANGTELNAGDSVSVIKDLKVKGASTTLKRGTTIKNIKLTSKEGEIEARVDKFGVIVLKTEFLKKI' A
#
# COMPACT_ATOMS: atom_id res chain seq x y z
N MET A 1 0.71 -6.60 -13.92
CA MET A 1 -0.47 -5.79 -13.59
C MET A 1 -0.68 -5.85 -12.09
N ALA A 2 -0.52 -4.73 -11.38
CA ALA A 2 -0.70 -4.72 -9.93
C ALA A 2 -2.19 -4.74 -9.59
N LYS A 3 -2.61 -5.67 -8.72
CA LYS A 3 -3.99 -5.81 -8.28
C LYS A 3 -4.09 -5.75 -6.78
N ASP A 4 -5.14 -5.09 -6.28
CA ASP A 4 -5.46 -5.05 -4.86
C ASP A 4 -5.97 -6.41 -4.35
N ALA A 5 -6.26 -6.50 -3.04
CA ALA A 5 -6.73 -7.72 -2.40
C ALA A 5 -8.08 -8.24 -2.93
N ASN A 6 -8.87 -7.42 -3.64
CA ASN A 6 -10.14 -7.81 -4.25
C ASN A 6 -10.00 -8.10 -5.76
N GLY A 7 -8.79 -8.06 -6.30
CA GLY A 7 -8.53 -8.25 -7.73
C GLY A 7 -8.71 -6.99 -8.58
N THR A 8 -8.88 -5.82 -7.96
CA THR A 8 -9.03 -4.54 -8.66
C THR A 8 -7.68 -4.06 -9.16
N GLU A 9 -7.61 -3.65 -10.43
CA GLU A 9 -6.38 -3.11 -11.00
C GLU A 9 -6.00 -1.76 -10.36
N LEU A 10 -4.73 -1.68 -9.95
CA LEU A 10 -4.12 -0.50 -9.37
C LEU A 10 -3.32 0.23 -10.44
N ASN A 11 -3.45 1.55 -10.47
CA ASN A 11 -2.70 2.44 -11.34
C ASN A 11 -1.84 3.41 -10.53
N ALA A 12 -0.80 3.95 -11.17
CA ALA A 12 -0.02 5.03 -10.57
C ALA A 12 -0.93 6.25 -10.33
N GLY A 13 -0.86 6.84 -9.13
CA GLY A 13 -1.71 7.94 -8.71
C GLY A 13 -2.97 7.52 -7.93
N ASP A 14 -3.32 6.22 -7.93
CA ASP A 14 -4.50 5.74 -7.20
C ASP A 14 -4.38 5.94 -5.67
N SER A 15 -5.54 5.86 -5.01
CA SER A 15 -5.63 5.80 -3.56
C SER A 15 -5.97 4.38 -3.11
N VAL A 16 -5.35 3.93 -2.03
CA VAL A 16 -5.56 2.61 -1.44
C VAL A 16 -5.70 2.70 0.08
N SER A 17 -6.44 1.79 0.68
CA SER A 17 -6.58 1.65 2.11
C SER A 17 -6.02 0.31 2.57
N VAL A 18 -5.36 0.31 3.72
CA VAL A 18 -4.80 -0.92 4.31
C VAL A 18 -5.92 -1.73 4.97
N ILE A 19 -6.07 -3.00 4.58
CA ILE A 19 -7.19 -3.84 5.07
C ILE A 19 -6.91 -4.52 6.42
N LYS A 20 -5.66 -4.47 6.92
CA LYS A 20 -5.25 -5.02 8.22
C LYS A 20 -4.04 -4.28 8.79
N ASP A 21 -3.70 -4.55 10.04
CA ASP A 21 -2.51 -3.99 10.69
C ASP A 21 -1.24 -4.61 10.09
N LEU A 22 -0.31 -3.77 9.63
CA LEU A 22 0.97 -4.21 9.04
C LEU A 22 2.14 -3.67 9.86
N LYS A 23 3.01 -4.58 10.31
CA LYS A 23 4.27 -4.20 10.96
C LYS A 23 5.28 -3.82 9.89
N VAL A 24 5.69 -2.55 9.86
CA VAL A 24 6.70 -2.05 8.94
C VAL A 24 8.08 -2.42 9.47
N LYS A 25 8.89 -3.12 8.65
CA LYS A 25 10.27 -3.43 9.02
C LYS A 25 11.07 -2.13 9.16
N GLY A 26 11.76 -1.95 10.28
CA GLY A 26 12.54 -0.74 10.57
C GLY A 26 11.74 0.38 11.25
N ALA A 27 10.43 0.23 11.43
CA ALA A 27 9.63 1.15 12.23
C ALA A 27 9.17 0.49 13.54
N SER A 28 9.18 1.26 14.63
CA SER A 28 8.60 0.86 15.92
C SER A 28 7.07 0.92 15.91
N THR A 29 6.48 1.58 14.91
CA THR A 29 5.03 1.77 14.78
C THR A 29 4.43 0.82 13.76
N THR A 30 3.20 0.39 14.01
CA THR A 30 2.43 -0.46 13.09
C THR A 30 1.57 0.42 12.19
N LEU A 31 1.55 0.12 10.89
CA LEU A 31 0.62 0.74 9.94
C LEU A 31 -0.77 0.14 10.18
N LYS A 32 -1.68 0.94 10.70
CA LYS A 32 -2.99 0.47 11.14
C LYS A 32 -3.94 0.21 9.99
N ARG A 33 -4.83 -0.77 10.16
CA ARG A 33 -5.99 -0.99 9.30
C ARG A 33 -6.78 0.30 9.13
N GLY A 34 -7.25 0.55 7.92
CA GLY A 34 -7.99 1.76 7.56
C GLY A 34 -7.11 2.95 7.21
N THR A 35 -5.78 2.85 7.37
CA THR A 35 -4.87 3.91 6.89
C THR A 35 -5.03 4.08 5.39
N THR A 36 -5.37 5.29 4.97
CA THR A 36 -5.48 5.67 3.56
C THR A 36 -4.16 6.21 3.06
N ILE A 37 -3.73 5.69 1.92
CA ILE A 37 -2.50 6.04 1.23
C ILE A 37 -2.89 6.53 -0.16
N LYS A 38 -2.52 7.77 -0.48
CA LYS A 38 -2.85 8.41 -1.74
C LYS A 38 -1.62 8.47 -2.63
N ASN A 39 -1.84 8.60 -3.93
CA ASN A 39 -0.77 8.80 -4.92
C ASN A 39 0.25 7.63 -4.90
N ILE A 40 -0.25 6.40 -4.98
CA ILE A 40 0.62 5.22 -5.03
C ILE A 40 1.42 5.17 -6.33
N LYS A 41 2.56 4.49 -6.30
CA LYS A 41 3.36 4.20 -7.48
C LYS A 41 3.43 2.70 -7.70
N LEU A 42 3.26 2.30 -8.95
CA LEU A 42 3.46 0.92 -9.36
C LEU A 42 4.96 0.62 -9.37
N THR A 43 5.31 -0.58 -8.91
CA THR A 43 6.67 -1.09 -9.03
C THR A 43 6.77 -2.06 -10.20
N SER A 44 7.99 -2.52 -10.52
CA SER A 44 8.20 -3.57 -11.53
C SER A 44 7.64 -4.94 -11.11
N LYS A 45 7.18 -5.10 -9.87
CA LYS A 45 6.58 -6.34 -9.35
C LYS A 45 5.07 -6.19 -9.23
N GLU A 46 4.35 -7.19 -9.72
CA GLU A 46 2.88 -7.19 -9.75
C GLU A 46 2.22 -7.25 -8.35
N GLY A 47 2.95 -7.69 -7.32
CA GLY A 47 2.44 -7.80 -5.95
C GLY A 47 2.88 -6.67 -5.01
N GLU A 48 3.59 -5.66 -5.51
CA GLU A 48 4.19 -4.60 -4.69
C GLU A 48 3.89 -3.22 -5.27
N ILE A 49 3.54 -2.27 -4.39
CA ILE A 49 3.45 -0.85 -4.70
C ILE A 49 4.36 -0.06 -3.79
N GLU A 50 4.86 1.05 -4.29
CA GLU A 50 5.58 2.04 -3.51
C GLU A 50 4.61 3.16 -3.15
N ALA A 51 4.62 3.59 -1.90
CA ALA A 51 3.88 4.78 -1.51
C ALA A 51 4.57 5.54 -0.41
N ARG A 52 4.28 6.84 -0.34
CA ARG A 52 4.73 7.70 0.75
C ARG A 52 3.64 7.78 1.81
N VAL A 53 3.98 7.38 3.03
CA VAL A 53 3.09 7.45 4.19
C VAL A 53 3.69 8.39 5.23
N ASP A 54 2.85 9.28 5.76
CA ASP A 54 3.26 10.20 6.83
C ASP A 54 3.78 9.39 8.04
N LYS A 55 4.88 9.82 8.65
CA LYS A 55 5.65 9.12 9.72
C LYS A 55 6.45 7.87 9.31
N PHE A 56 6.19 7.26 8.16
CA PHE A 56 6.97 6.11 7.68
C PHE A 56 7.88 6.42 6.49
N GLY A 57 7.63 7.54 5.79
CA GLY A 57 8.38 7.90 4.59
C GLY A 57 7.95 7.08 3.38
N VAL A 58 8.89 6.79 2.48
CA VAL A 58 8.64 5.94 1.31
C VAL A 58 8.74 4.48 1.74
N ILE A 59 7.66 3.73 1.57
CA ILE A 59 7.59 2.31 1.92
C ILE A 59 7.04 1.50 0.75
N VAL A 60 7.49 0.25 0.66
CA VAL A 60 6.94 -0.74 -0.27
C VAL A 60 5.92 -1.60 0.46
N LEU A 61 4.72 -1.68 -0.09
CA LEU A 61 3.61 -2.44 0.48
C LEU A 61 3.18 -3.52 -0.50
N LYS A 62 2.79 -4.67 0.05
CA LYS A 62 2.21 -5.74 -0.74
C LYS A 62 0.75 -5.46 -1.06
N THR A 63 0.36 -5.62 -2.31
CA THR A 63 -0.99 -5.31 -2.78
C THR A 63 -2.07 -6.26 -2.26
N GLU A 64 -1.70 -7.48 -1.84
CA GLU A 64 -2.58 -8.43 -1.14
C GLU A 64 -3.15 -7.88 0.19
N PHE A 65 -2.59 -6.80 0.73
CA PHE A 65 -3.03 -6.16 1.97
C PHE A 65 -3.62 -4.76 1.75
N LEU A 66 -3.88 -4.41 0.50
CA LEU A 66 -4.40 -3.11 0.09
C LEU A 66 -5.75 -3.29 -0.59
N LYS A 67 -6.60 -2.28 -0.46
CA LYS A 67 -7.87 -2.15 -1.17
C LYS A 67 -7.92 -0.80 -1.86
N LYS A 68 -8.23 -0.76 -3.15
CA LYS A 68 -8.47 0.49 -3.87
C LYS A 68 -9.66 1.24 -3.28
N ILE A 69 -9.54 2.57 -3.17
CA ILE A 69 -10.60 3.49 -2.71
C ILE A 69 -11.00 4.44 -3.83
#